data_AF-A0A645HKU0-F1
#
_entry.id   AF-A0A645HKU0-F1
#
_cell.length_a   1.000
_cell.length_b   1.000
_cell.length_c   1.000
_cell.angle_alpha   90.00
_cell.angle_beta   90.00
_cell.angle_gamma   90.00
#
_symmetry.space_group_name_H-M   'P 1'
#
loop_
_entity.id
_entity.type
_entity.pdbx_description
1 polymer ?
#
loop_
_entity_poly.entity_id
_entity_poly.type
_entity_poly.pdbx_seq_one_letter_code
_entity_poly.pdbx_strand_id
1 'polypeptide(L)'
;MVLALQQGEADALTAELPVAQGVIAANPELKIVTFADGKGFEADTTVSIAVKKGNTELLNQIQSALDSITEEERVEIMKQATDRQPATAE
;
A
#
# COMPACT_ATOMS: atom_id res chain seq x y z
N MET A 1 14.38 1.39 -5.70
CA MET A 1 13.73 0.12 -6.07
C MET A 1 13.16 0.19 -7.48
N VAL A 2 12.27 1.13 -7.80
CA VAL A 2 11.74 1.31 -9.18
C VAL A 2 12.86 1.51 -10.22
N LEU A 3 13.83 2.37 -9.93
CA LEU A 3 14.99 2.59 -10.82
C LEU A 3 15.78 1.29 -11.12
N ALA A 4 15.94 0.41 -10.13
CA ALA A 4 16.66 -0.86 -10.31
C ALA A 4 15.88 -1.82 -11.24
N LEU A 5 14.55 -1.78 -11.22
CA LEU A 5 13.73 -2.50 -12.21
C LEU A 5 13.93 -1.93 -13.62
N GLN A 6 13.89 -0.60 -13.74
CA GLN A 6 14.05 0.09 -15.03
C GLN A 6 15.44 -0.13 -15.64
N GLN A 7 16.47 -0.26 -14.79
CA GLN A 7 17.85 -0.52 -15.20
C GLN A 7 18.15 -2.03 -15.39
N GLY A 8 17.18 -2.91 -15.10
CA GLY A 8 17.36 -4.36 -15.21
C GLY A 8 18.31 -4.96 -14.15
N GLU A 9 18.58 -4.23 -13.07
CA GLU A 9 19.34 -4.73 -11.93
C GLU A 9 18.50 -5.65 -11.04
N ALA A 10 17.17 -5.50 -11.10
CA ALA A 10 16.20 -6.35 -10.44
C ALA A 10 15.11 -6.80 -11.43
N ASP A 11 14.66 -8.05 -11.30
CA ASP A 11 13.61 -8.61 -12.16
C ASP A 11 12.19 -8.25 -11.69
N ALA A 12 12.01 -8.05 -10.38
CA ALA A 12 10.71 -7.80 -9.76
C ALA A 12 10.83 -7.05 -8.43
N LEU A 13 9.75 -6.32 -8.09
CA LEU A 13 9.55 -5.66 -6.81
C LEU A 13 8.26 -6.19 -6.19
N THR A 14 8.35 -6.68 -4.95
CA THR A 14 7.16 -6.94 -4.14
C THR A 14 6.67 -5.63 -3.53
N ALA A 15 5.40 -5.30 -3.76
CA ALA A 15 4.76 -4.11 -3.21
C ALA A 15 3.30 -4.42 -2.86
N GLU A 16 2.76 -3.69 -1.90
CA GLU A 16 1.31 -3.67 -1.64
C GLU A 16 0.58 -3.16 -2.88
N LEU A 17 -0.65 -3.65 -3.12
CA LEU A 17 -1.43 -3.29 -4.31
C LEU A 17 -1.56 -1.77 -4.55
N PRO A 18 -1.91 -0.91 -3.56
CA PRO A 18 -2.00 0.54 -3.80
C PRO A 18 -0.64 1.16 -4.18
N VAL A 19 0.46 0.69 -3.59
CA VAL A 19 1.81 1.14 -3.95
C VAL A 19 2.15 0.72 -5.39
N ALA A 20 1.86 -0.52 -5.76
CA ALA A 20 2.07 -1.03 -7.11
C ALA A 20 1.26 -0.25 -8.16
N GLN A 21 0.02 0.11 -7.83
CA GLN A 21 -0.83 0.97 -8.67
C GLN A 21 -0.23 2.37 -8.87
N GLY A 22 0.27 3.00 -7.81
CA GLY A 22 0.98 4.27 -7.93
C GLY A 22 2.24 4.18 -8.78
N VAL A 23 3.02 3.09 -8.62
CA VAL A 23 4.23 2.86 -9.42
C VAL A 23 3.91 2.76 -10.91
N ILE A 24 2.94 1.94 -11.32
CA ILE A 24 2.60 1.78 -12.75
C ILE A 24 1.93 3.03 -13.33
N ALA A 25 1.22 3.81 -12.51
CA ALA A 25 0.64 5.08 -12.96
C ALA A 25 1.72 6.11 -13.32
N ALA A 26 2.84 6.10 -12.59
CA ALA A 26 4.00 6.96 -12.85
C ALA A 26 5.02 6.36 -13.84
N ASN A 27 4.96 5.05 -14.09
CA ASN A 27 5.94 4.29 -14.89
C ASN A 27 5.18 3.28 -15.79
N PRO A 28 4.59 3.74 -16.90
CA PRO A 28 3.66 2.94 -17.72
C PRO A 28 4.30 1.74 -18.42
N GLU A 29 5.63 1.65 -18.45
CA GLU A 29 6.38 0.50 -18.92
C GLU A 29 6.41 -0.67 -17.93
N LEU A 30 6.09 -0.42 -16.66
CA LEU A 30 6.00 -1.44 -15.62
C LEU A 30 4.58 -2.03 -15.56
N LYS A 31 4.48 -3.27 -15.07
CA LYS A 31 3.20 -3.97 -14.91
C LYS A 31 3.13 -4.70 -13.57
N ILE A 32 1.92 -4.79 -13.04
CA ILE A 32 1.63 -5.61 -11.86
C ILE A 32 1.53 -7.06 -12.30
N VAL A 33 2.20 -7.97 -11.57
CA VAL A 33 2.13 -9.41 -11.79
C VAL A 33 1.35 -10.03 -10.63
N THR A 34 0.27 -10.73 -10.97
CA THR A 34 -0.56 -11.47 -10.01
C THR A 34 -0.30 -12.96 -10.17
N PHE A 35 -0.03 -13.65 -9.06
CA PHE A 35 0.10 -15.10 -9.06
C PHE A 35 -1.28 -15.76 -9.10
N ALA A 36 -1.35 -16.98 -9.64
CA ALA A 36 -2.54 -17.81 -9.49
C ALA A 36 -2.78 -18.15 -8.01
N ASP A 37 -4.03 -18.46 -7.66
CA ASP A 37 -4.42 -18.81 -6.30
C ASP A 37 -3.52 -19.91 -5.71
N GLY A 38 -3.01 -19.67 -4.50
CA GLY A 38 -2.09 -20.57 -3.80
C GLY A 38 -0.69 -20.70 -4.42
N LYS A 39 -0.32 -19.85 -5.38
CA LYS A 39 1.03 -19.81 -5.99
C LYS A 39 1.84 -18.56 -5.62
N GLY A 40 1.23 -17.63 -4.90
CA GLY A 40 1.88 -16.41 -4.43
C GLY A 40 2.62 -16.59 -3.10
N PHE A 41 2.99 -15.45 -2.51
CA PHE A 41 3.58 -15.40 -1.18
C PHE A 41 2.48 -15.41 -0.11
N GLU A 42 2.73 -16.12 1.00
CA GLU A 42 1.92 -16.02 2.21
C GLU A 42 2.54 -14.97 3.14
N ALA A 43 1.79 -13.90 3.41
CA ALA A 43 2.20 -12.85 4.34
C ALA A 43 0.97 -12.27 5.02
N ASP A 44 1.11 -11.88 6.29
CA ASP A 44 0.15 -10.99 6.94
C ASP A 44 0.41 -9.57 6.42
N THR A 45 -0.52 -9.07 5.61
CA THR A 45 -0.45 -7.75 4.98
C THR A 45 -1.33 -6.72 5.71
N THR A 46 -1.71 -7.01 6.96
CA THR A 46 -2.53 -6.09 7.75
C THR A 46 -1.72 -4.84 8.12
N VAL A 47 -2.24 -3.67 7.78
CA VAL A 47 -1.64 -2.38 8.16
C VAL A 47 -2.23 -1.92 9.50
N SER A 48 -1.40 -1.39 10.39
CA SER A 48 -1.80 -0.97 11.74
C SER A 48 -1.03 0.25 12.21
N ILE A 49 -1.62 0.99 13.15
CA ILE A 49 -0.96 2.13 13.80
C ILE A 49 -0.17 1.62 15.00
N ALA A 50 1.16 1.75 14.96
CA ALA A 50 2.01 1.34 16.06
C ALA A 50 1.88 2.29 17.25
N VAL A 51 1.69 1.73 18.45
CA VAL A 51 1.59 2.47 19.72
C VAL A 51 2.66 1.98 20.69
N LYS A 52 3.20 2.87 21.53
CA LYS A 52 4.15 2.50 22.58
C LYS A 52 3.55 1.42 23.48
N LYS A 53 4.28 0.32 23.67
CA LYS A 53 3.86 -0.79 24.53
C LYS A 53 3.45 -0.31 25.93
N GLY A 54 2.28 -0.75 26.38
CA GLY A 54 1.70 -0.37 27.67
C GLY A 54 0.91 0.95 27.66
N ASN A 55 0.94 1.73 26.57
CA ASN A 55 0.10 2.93 26.46
C ASN A 55 -1.31 2.58 25.96
N THR A 56 -2.11 2.01 26.85
CA THR A 56 -3.49 1.58 26.54
C THR A 56 -4.44 2.75 26.30
N GLU A 57 -4.19 3.91 26.90
CA GLU A 57 -5.01 5.11 26.68
C GLU A 57 -4.94 5.56 25.23
N LEU A 58 -3.72 5.73 24.68
CA LEU A 58 -3.54 6.10 23.29
C LEU A 58 -4.04 5.02 22.32
N LEU A 59 -3.80 3.74 22.64
CA LEU A 59 -4.31 2.62 21.85
C LEU A 59 -5.84 2.70 21.71
N ASN A 60 -6.55 2.86 22.82
CA ASN A 60 -8.02 2.85 22.83
C ASN A 60 -8.60 4.07 22.12
N GLN A 61 -7.97 5.24 22.25
CA GLN A 61 -8.38 6.45 21.53
C GLN A 61 -8.24 6.27 20.02
N ILE A 62 -7.09 5.74 19.56
CA ILE A 62 -6.86 5.47 18.13
C ILE A 62 -7.87 4.44 17.61
N GLN A 63 -8.04 3.32 18.33
CA GLN A 63 -8.96 2.27 17.89
C GLN A 63 -10.40 2.78 17.79
N SER A 64 -10.87 3.54 18.79
CA SER A 64 -12.23 4.10 18.77
C SER A 64 -12.46 5.03 17.56
N ALA A 65 -11.45 5.79 17.16
CA ALA A 65 -11.52 6.62 15.96
C ALA A 65 -11.55 5.76 14.69
N LEU A 66 -10.73 4.71 14.61
CA LEU A 66 -10.72 3.80 13.45
C LEU A 66 -12.03 3.01 13.31
N ASP A 67 -12.65 2.61 14.42
CA ASP A 67 -13.92 1.90 14.47
C ASP A 67 -15.08 2.76 13.95
N SER A 68 -14.94 4.09 13.98
CA SER A 68 -15.93 5.01 13.41
C SER A 68 -15.85 5.17 11.89
N ILE A 69 -14.84 4.58 11.25
CA ILE A 69 -14.64 4.64 9.80
C ILE A 69 -15.03 3.28 9.20
N THR A 70 -15.95 3.29 8.25
CA THR A 70 -16.36 2.09 7.51
C THR A 70 -15.26 1.60 6.57
N GLU A 71 -15.37 0.35 6.10
CA GLU A 71 -14.43 -0.18 5.13
C GLU A 71 -14.51 0.58 3.80
N GLU A 72 -15.72 0.91 3.36
CA GLU A 72 -15.96 1.71 2.15
C GLU A 72 -15.32 3.08 2.24
N GLU A 73 -15.45 3.78 3.39
CA GLU A 73 -14.79 5.07 3.61
C GLU A 73 -13.26 4.93 3.60
N ARG A 74 -12.71 3.87 4.22
CA ARG A 74 -11.27 3.61 4.17
C ARG A 74 -10.76 3.44 2.73
N VAL A 75 -11.49 2.67 1.91
CA VAL A 75 -11.15 2.44 0.50
C VAL A 75 -11.20 3.75 -0.29
N GLU A 76 -12.25 4.56 -0.09
CA GLU A 76 -12.39 5.85 -0.77
C GLU A 76 -11.28 6.84 -0.37
N ILE A 77 -10.94 6.92 0.93
CA ILE A 77 -9.82 7.75 1.40
C ILE A 77 -8.51 7.32 0.74
N MET A 78 -8.26 6.01 0.63
CA MET A 78 -7.05 5.48 -0.02
C MET A 78 -7.01 5.79 -1.51
N LYS A 79 -8.14 5.62 -2.22
CA LYS A 79 -8.26 5.98 -3.63
C LYS A 79 -7.95 7.46 -3.84
N GLN A 80 -8.56 8.33 -3.06
CA GLN A 80 -8.30 9.77 -3.16
C GLN A 80 -6.85 10.15 -2.83
N ALA A 81 -6.21 9.45 -1.89
CA ALA A 81 -4.79 9.64 -1.61
C ALA A 81 -3.92 9.25 -2.81
N THR A 82 -4.25 8.13 -3.47
CA THR A 82 -3.59 7.65 -4.69
C THR A 82 -3.79 8.63 -5.85
N ASP A 83 -4.99 9.21 -6.00
CA ASP A 83 -5.31 10.21 -7.03
C ASP A 83 -4.55 11.53 -6.83
N ARG A 84 -4.21 11.89 -5.58
CA ARG A 84 -3.48 13.11 -5.21
C ARG A 84 -1.96 12.92 -5.16
N GLN A 85 -1.46 11.69 -5.23
CA GLN A 85 -0.03 11.45 -5.11
C GLN A 85 0.73 12.18 -6.25
N PRO A 86 1.94 12.70 -6.02
CA PRO A 86 2.73 13.29 -7.09
C PRO A 86 3.04 12.18 -8.11
N ALA A 87 2.40 12.22 -9.27
CA ALA A 87 2.88 11.47 -10.42
C ALA A 87 4.11 12.21 -10.96
N THR A 88 5.20 11.50 -11.21
CA THR A 88 6.31 12.04 -12.00
C THR A 88 5.84 12.24 -13.43
N ALA A 89 5.13 13.34 -13.69
CA ALA A 89 4.84 13.84 -15.01
C ALA A 89 5.31 15.30 -15.04
N GLU A 90 6.42 15.53 -15.73
CA GLU A 90 6.67 16.81 -16.42
C GLU A 90 5.81 16.88 -17.68
#